data_AF-A0A1M5J405-F1
#
_entry.id   AF-A0A1M5J405-F1
#
_cell.length_a   1.000
_cell.length_b   1.000
_cell.length_c   1.000
_cell.angle_alpha   90.00
_cell.angle_beta   90.00
_cell.angle_gamma   90.00
#
_symmetry.space_group_name_H-M   'P 1'
#
loop_
_entity.id
_entity.type
_entity.pdbx_description
1 polymer ?
#
loop_
_entity_poly.entity_id
_entity_poly.type
_entity_poly.pdbx_seq_one_letter_code
_entity_poly.pdbx_strand_id
1 'polypeptide(L)'
;MMESAAYELIKKEGYDEGLQKGMIEVAQEMVLEVLGERFALVPRDVEERVLAVDSRRQLKELLRKALRVESIEEFRKILDNASS
;
A
#
# COMPACT_ATOMS: atom_id res chain seq x y z
N MET A 1 1.88 -30.63 28.82
CA MET A 1 1.40 -29.95 27.60
C MET A 1 2.60 -29.17 27.09
N MET A 2 3.37 -29.73 26.15
CA MET A 2 4.50 -29.02 25.54
C MET A 2 3.98 -28.45 24.23
N GLU A 3 3.74 -27.14 24.18
CA GLU A 3 3.77 -26.43 22.90
C GLU A 3 5.16 -26.72 22.30
N SER A 4 5.18 -27.41 21.16
CA SER A 4 6.44 -27.76 20.51
C SER A 4 7.08 -26.48 19.97
N ALA A 5 8.42 -26.44 19.90
CA ALA A 5 9.12 -25.31 19.29
C ALA A 5 8.60 -24.98 17.88
N ALA A 6 8.11 -25.99 17.14
CA ALA A 6 7.47 -25.82 15.84
C ALA A 6 6.15 -25.03 15.91
N TYR A 7 5.34 -25.23 16.95
CA TYR A 7 4.08 -24.49 17.12
C TYR A 7 4.34 -22.99 17.36
N GLU A 8 5.30 -22.65 18.21
CA GLU A 8 5.68 -21.25 18.48
C GLU A 8 6.25 -20.56 17.25
N LEU A 9 7.04 -21.28 16.42
CA LEU A 9 7.56 -20.73 15.16
C LEU A 9 6.44 -20.41 14.18
N ILE A 10 5.51 -21.34 13.94
CA ILE A 10 4.37 -21.12 13.03
C ILE A 10 3.51 -19.94 13.51
N LYS A 11 3.23 -19.88 14.82
CA LYS A 11 2.45 -18.79 15.42
C LYS A 11 3.14 -17.44 15.24
N LYS A 12 4.47 -17.39 15.42
CA LYS A 12 5.26 -16.17 15.21
C LYS A 12 5.28 -15.75 13.74
N GLU A 13 5.52 -16.68 12.82
CA GLU A 13 5.52 -16.42 11.38
C GLU A 13 4.18 -15.84 10.93
N GLY A 14 3.06 -16.45 11.34
CA GLY A 14 1.72 -15.94 11.01
C GLY A 14 1.43 -14.55 11.60
N TYR A 15 1.94 -14.26 12.81
CA TYR A 15 1.84 -12.93 13.40
C TYR A 15 2.65 -11.89 12.61
N ASP A 16 3.90 -12.22 12.26
CA ASP A 16 4.79 -11.34 11.52
C ASP A 16 4.26 -11.08 10.10
N GLU A 17 3.73 -12.10 9.42
CA GLU A 17 3.06 -11.96 8.11
C GLU A 17 1.81 -11.05 8.21
N GLY A 18 0.97 -11.26 9.23
CA GLY A 18 -0.21 -10.42 9.46
C GLY A 18 0.15 -8.96 9.71
N LEU A 19 1.21 -8.70 10.49
CA LEU A 19 1.71 -7.35 10.74
C LEU A 19 2.24 -6.70 9.45
N GLN A 20 2.99 -7.45 8.63
CA GLN A 20 3.49 -6.96 7.34
C GLN A 20 2.35 -6.62 6.38
N LYS A 21 1.33 -7.49 6.30
CA LYS A 21 0.15 -7.26 5.46
C LYS A 21 -0.62 -6.01 5.90
N GLY A 22 -0.91 -5.88 7.20
CA GLY A 22 -1.59 -4.70 7.73
C GLY A 22 -0.81 -3.40 7.50
N MET A 23 0.52 -3.44 7.55
CA MET A 23 1.35 -2.27 7.21
C MET A 23 1.29 -1.87 5.73
N ILE A 24 1.06 -2.82 4.82
CA ILE A 24 0.87 -2.56 3.40
C ILE A 24 -0.51 -1.96 3.18
N GLU A 25 -1.56 -2.59 3.72
CA GLU A 25 -2.95 -2.15 3.60
C GLU A 25 -3.12 -0.70 4.09
N VAL A 26 -2.59 -0.37 5.28
CA VAL A 26 -2.61 1.02 5.79
C VAL A 26 -1.84 1.96 4.86
N ALA A 27 -0.71 1.54 4.30
CA ALA A 27 0.05 2.40 3.39
C ALA A 27 -0.68 2.63 2.05
N GLN A 28 -1.47 1.66 1.57
CA GLN A 28 -2.36 1.82 0.42
C GLN A 28 -3.49 2.80 0.74
N GLU A 29 -4.17 2.60 1.86
CA GLU A 29 -5.25 3.48 2.34
C GLU A 29 -4.79 4.93 2.44
N MET A 30 -3.63 5.20 3.06
CA MET A 30 -3.09 6.55 3.19
C MET A 30 -2.81 7.22 1.82
N VAL A 31 -2.41 6.47 0.81
CA VAL A 31 -2.24 7.01 -0.55
C VAL A 31 -3.59 7.40 -1.14
N LEU A 32 -4.58 6.52 -1.03
CA LEU A 32 -5.93 6.76 -1.55
C LEU A 32 -6.63 7.92 -0.83
N GLU A 33 -6.47 8.03 0.48
CA GLU A 33 -7.01 9.12 1.29
C GLU A 33 -6.46 10.47 0.83
N VAL A 34 -5.14 10.59 0.65
CA VAL A 34 -4.53 11.82 0.13
C VAL A 34 -5.03 12.17 -1.27
N LEU A 35 -5.17 11.19 -2.16
CA LEU A 35 -5.71 11.42 -3.50
C LEU A 35 -7.18 11.85 -3.44
N GLY A 36 -7.97 11.24 -2.57
CA GLY A 36 -9.38 11.56 -2.34
C GLY A 36 -9.56 12.99 -1.82
N GLU A 37 -8.77 13.39 -0.82
CA GLU A 37 -8.78 14.75 -0.26
C GLU A 37 -8.37 15.81 -1.30
N ARG A 38 -7.37 15.51 -2.14
CA ARG A 38 -6.85 16.49 -3.11
C ARG A 38 -7.68 16.61 -4.38
N PHE A 39 -8.29 15.51 -4.84
CA PHE A 39 -8.94 15.44 -6.14
C PHE A 39 -10.44 15.11 -6.08
N ALA A 40 -11.02 14.99 -4.88
CA ALA A 40 -12.42 14.67 -4.57
C ALA A 40 -12.91 13.28 -5.04
N LEU A 41 -12.32 12.72 -6.08
CA LEU A 41 -12.61 11.38 -6.60
C LEU A 41 -11.31 10.70 -7.02
N VAL A 42 -11.11 9.46 -6.56
CA VAL A 42 -10.03 8.61 -7.05
C VAL A 42 -10.61 7.72 -8.16
N PRO A 43 -10.11 7.81 -9.41
CA PRO A 43 -10.52 6.91 -10.48
C PRO A 43 -10.23 5.46 -10.12
N ARG A 44 -11.18 4.57 -10.43
CA ARG A 44 -11.10 3.14 -10.11
C ARG A 44 -9.81 2.48 -10.59
N ASP A 45 -9.32 2.86 -11.76
CA ASP A 45 -8.07 2.32 -12.31
C ASP A 45 -6.84 2.73 -11.47
N VAL A 46 -6.84 3.93 -10.90
CA VAL A 46 -5.79 4.39 -9.99
C VAL A 46 -5.88 3.64 -8.66
N GLU A 47 -7.09 3.47 -8.13
CA GLU A 47 -7.34 2.73 -6.90
C GLU A 47 -6.85 1.29 -6.99
N GLU A 48 -7.30 0.53 -8.00
CA GLU A 48 -6.92 -0.87 -8.21
C GLU A 48 -5.40 -1.04 -8.30
N ARG A 49 -4.70 -0.07 -8.92
CA ARG A 49 -3.25 -0.11 -9.07
C ARG A 49 -2.49 0.21 -7.80
N VAL A 50 -2.99 1.12 -6.98
CA VAL A 50 -2.41 1.38 -5.64
C VAL A 50 -2.58 0.16 -4.75
N LEU A 51 -3.77 -0.47 -4.77
CA LEU A 51 -4.06 -1.69 -4.03
C LEU A 51 -3.25 -2.91 -4.50
N ALA A 52 -2.76 -2.90 -5.74
CA ALA A 52 -1.87 -3.92 -6.27
C ALA A 52 -0.40 -3.79 -5.81
N VAL A 53 -0.01 -2.66 -5.20
CA VAL A 53 1.37 -2.46 -4.72
C VAL A 53 1.55 -3.16 -3.37
N ASP A 54 2.40 -4.19 -3.36
CA ASP A 54 2.74 -4.98 -2.16
C ASP A 54 4.00 -4.46 -1.42
N SER A 55 4.65 -3.42 -1.95
CA SER A 55 5.84 -2.84 -1.35
C SER A 55 5.52 -1.60 -0.54
N ARG A 56 5.60 -1.71 0.79
CA ARG A 56 5.48 -0.56 1.71
C ARG A 56 6.43 0.59 1.35
N ARG A 57 7.62 0.29 0.82
CA ARG A 57 8.58 1.31 0.36
C ARG A 57 8.03 2.08 -0.84
N GLN A 58 7.51 1.38 -1.85
CA GLN A 58 6.93 2.02 -3.03
C GLN A 58 5.69 2.84 -2.65
N LEU A 59 4.82 2.32 -1.78
CA LEU A 59 3.66 3.05 -1.27
C LEU A 59 4.04 4.36 -0.57
N LYS A 60 5.10 4.36 0.25
CA LYS A 60 5.62 5.60 0.85
C LYS A 60 6.10 6.61 -0.18
N GLU A 61 6.74 6.17 -1.27
CA GLU A 61 7.13 7.08 -2.35
C GLU A 61 5.91 7.60 -3.11
N LEU A 62 4.93 6.74 -3.37
CA LEU A 62 3.66 7.12 -3.99
C LEU A 62 2.93 8.16 -3.14
N LEU A 63 2.85 7.99 -1.83
CA LEU A 63 2.26 8.95 -0.91
C LEU A 63 2.93 10.33 -1.02
N ARG A 64 4.27 10.38 -1.02
CA ARG A 64 5.01 11.63 -1.18
C ARG A 64 4.79 12.29 -2.54
N LYS A 65 4.58 11.50 -3.60
CA LYS A 65 4.24 12.02 -4.93
C LYS A 65 2.79 12.50 -4.98
N ALA A 66 1.85 11.76 -4.39
CA ALA A 66 0.44 12.09 -4.26
C ALA A 66 0.22 13.43 -3.56
N LEU A 67 1.12 13.86 -2.68
CA LEU A 67 1.09 15.19 -2.04
C LEU A 67 1.56 16.34 -2.94
N ARG A 68 2.28 16.05 -4.03
CA ARG A 68 2.99 17.06 -4.85
C ARG A 68 2.42 17.26 -6.25
N VAL A 69 1.89 16.20 -6.85
CA VAL A 69 1.30 16.23 -8.20
C VAL A 69 0.18 17.27 -8.30
N GLU A 70 -0.02 17.89 -9.44
CA GLU A 70 -1.06 18.91 -9.62
C GLU A 70 -2.41 18.31 -10.07
N SER A 71 -2.42 17.05 -10.52
CA SER A 71 -3.62 16.36 -10.99
C SER A 71 -3.55 14.85 -10.77
N ILE A 72 -4.72 14.21 -10.80
CA ILE A 72 -4.84 12.75 -10.73
C ILE A 72 -4.25 12.08 -11.99
N GLU A 73 -4.32 12.72 -13.16
CA GLU A 73 -3.68 12.26 -14.40
C GLU A 73 -2.15 12.24 -14.32
N GLU A 74 -1.54 13.21 -13.64
CA GLU A 74 -0.10 13.21 -13.38
C GLU A 74 0.28 12.04 -12.44
N PHE A 75 -0.53 11.80 -11.41
CA PHE A 75 -0.34 10.64 -10.54
C PHE A 75 -0.48 9.31 -11.30
N ARG A 76 -1.47 9.21 -12.18
CA ARG A 76 -1.68 8.02 -13.04
C ARG A 76 -0.43 7.72 -13.87
N LYS A 77 0.19 8.73 -14.49
CA LYS A 77 1.45 8.57 -15.24
C LYS A 77 2.61 8.09 -14.36
N ILE A 78 2.66 8.54 -13.10
CA ILE A 78 3.66 8.09 -12.13
C ILE A 78 3.48 6.60 -11.82
N LEU A 79 2.23 6.14 -11.66
CA LEU A 79 1.94 4.73 -11.48
C LEU A 79 2.37 3.91 -12.71
N ASP A 80 2.17 4.42 -13.94
CA ASP A 80 2.55 3.72 -15.18
C ASP A 80 4.05 3.42 -15.24
N ASN A 81 4.86 4.40 -14.81
CA ASN A 81 6.31 4.27 -14.77
C ASN A 81 6.81 3.41 -13.60
N ALA A 82 5.98 3.13 -12.60
CA ALA A 82 6.33 2.28 -11.45
C ALA A 82 5.98 0.79 -11.67
N SER A 83 5.09 0.50 -12.63
CA SER A 83 4.68 -0.84 -13.04
C SER A 83 5.44 -1.37 -14.28
N SER A 84 6.37 -0.59 -14.84
CA SER A 84 7.23 -0.96 -15.98
C SER A 84 8.62 -1.40 -15.54
#